data_AF-A0A3R9N1K4-F1
#
_entry.id   AF-A0A3R9N1K4-F1
#
_cell.length_a   1.000
_cell.length_b   1.000
_cell.length_c   1.000
_cell.angle_alpha   90.00
_cell.angle_beta   90.00
_cell.angle_gamma   90.00
#
_symmetry.space_group_name_H-M   'P 1'
#
loop_
_entity.id
_entity.type
_entity.pdbx_description
1 polymer ?
#
loop_
_entity_poly.entity_id
_entity_poly.type
_entity_poly.pdbx_seq_one_letter_code
_entity_poly.pdbx_strand_id
1 'polypeptide(L)'
;MTDRRLAVLPFLDFSDKRSLNKDLQLVKLLEQDQVVTQNQLIKSLYGKTDAKTQTTFRKLKSRVQQKLLNHLYFLDQSDPRHIVSRRYDLYCLGLLHQAKILLGEGEYPLAEKLFRKFYKVSAEAEFTAYSIMGAKSLRTLYMEMGRPAKYKWISGELSKMQTRMQLEDEAEQLYSSMKLVLNQKVRSRKFMLTQLPEYEHRLEQIHKEVKSYSTFHFLYSAKLFKEELVGNYQEIIKITSSTEKARKQGKINEKRFDKRFNNYMSVYAHLQCRKAKQGLALAEEYFKDFHHSSGNWFYFLETYLLLAVHAQQYGQAFDLLLQARKNTYYGKQRAAAQQRWELYEAYIQFVRPEQSPLKMRYFNQFVQKVPDYSRDKQGYNVAILILQFLYFLRRRDIEGLLARLEGLRKYEQRHLRDPATLRSQLFFRLLLMTVKENFALEVCEKKGAPILEKLQAAPQPGQAYGEIEIIPYEDLWDLTLGILRQLNTEQVALDQAERNRI
;
A
#
# COMPACT_ATOMS: atom_id res chain seq x y z
N MET A 1 17.77 -35.46 -25.98
CA MET A 1 18.92 -34.80 -25.29
C MET A 1 19.78 -34.12 -26.36
N THR A 2 20.02 -32.82 -26.27
CA THR A 2 20.71 -32.07 -27.34
C THR A 2 22.21 -31.96 -27.05
N ASP A 3 23.04 -32.08 -28.08
CA ASP A 3 24.51 -31.89 -27.97
C ASP A 3 24.92 -30.41 -28.01
N ARG A 4 23.94 -29.50 -28.07
CA ARG A 4 24.13 -28.04 -28.08
C ARG A 4 24.37 -27.52 -26.67
N ARG A 5 25.60 -27.64 -26.17
CA ARG A 5 26.01 -27.14 -24.84
C ARG A 5 26.78 -25.84 -24.95
N LEU A 6 26.57 -24.93 -24.00
CA LEU A 6 27.40 -23.74 -23.87
C LEU A 6 28.77 -24.14 -23.30
N ALA A 7 29.84 -23.61 -23.88
CA ALA A 7 31.21 -23.84 -23.41
C ALA A 7 31.49 -23.22 -22.02
N VAL A 8 30.72 -22.21 -21.63
CA VAL A 8 30.82 -21.54 -20.33
C VAL A 8 29.47 -21.56 -19.65
N LEU A 9 29.45 -21.94 -18.38
CA LEU A 9 28.23 -21.94 -17.59
C LEU A 9 27.64 -20.53 -17.51
N PRO A 10 26.33 -20.37 -17.81
CA PRO A 10 25.69 -19.06 -17.89
C PRO A 10 25.30 -18.50 -16.50
N PHE A 11 25.95 -18.95 -15.43
CA PHE A 11 25.61 -18.65 -14.04
C PHE A 11 26.76 -17.98 -13.28
N LEU A 12 26.39 -17.29 -12.21
CA LEU A 12 27.30 -16.84 -11.15
C LEU A 12 27.20 -17.83 -9.99
N ASP A 13 28.34 -18.33 -9.52
CA ASP A 13 28.36 -19.15 -8.31
C ASP A 13 28.44 -18.24 -7.08
N PHE A 14 27.29 -17.93 -6.49
CA PHE A 14 27.21 -17.10 -5.29
C PHE A 14 27.74 -17.81 -4.03
N SER A 15 27.96 -19.13 -4.07
CA SER A 15 28.53 -19.88 -2.94
C SER A 15 30.04 -19.67 -2.81
N ASP A 16 30.72 -19.35 -3.93
CA ASP A 16 32.16 -19.07 -3.95
C ASP A 16 32.48 -17.65 -3.44
N LYS A 17 32.54 -17.52 -2.11
CA LYS A 17 32.87 -16.27 -1.43
C LYS A 17 34.31 -15.79 -1.71
N ARG A 18 35.22 -16.67 -2.12
CA ARG A 18 36.64 -16.34 -2.38
C ARG A 18 36.98 -16.20 -3.87
N SER A 19 35.99 -16.30 -4.75
CA SER A 19 36.19 -16.23 -6.19
C SER A 19 36.96 -14.98 -6.63
N LEU A 20 38.04 -15.19 -7.38
CA LEU A 20 38.79 -14.14 -8.07
C LEU A 20 38.14 -13.77 -9.42
N ASN A 21 36.99 -14.37 -9.75
CA ASN A 21 36.26 -14.05 -10.96
C ASN A 21 35.74 -12.61 -10.90
N LYS A 22 36.16 -11.79 -11.87
CA LYS A 22 35.73 -10.39 -12.02
C LYS A 22 34.20 -10.23 -12.11
N ASP A 23 33.49 -11.25 -12.59
CA ASP A 23 32.03 -11.27 -12.61
C ASP A 23 31.45 -11.17 -11.18
N LEU A 24 31.95 -12.00 -10.25
CA LEU A 24 31.52 -12.04 -8.86
C LEU A 24 32.07 -10.86 -8.06
N GLN A 25 33.28 -10.41 -8.35
CA GLN A 25 33.85 -9.21 -7.72
C GLN A 25 33.01 -7.96 -8.04
N LEU A 26 32.55 -7.79 -9.28
CA LEU A 26 31.66 -6.69 -9.65
C LEU A 26 30.36 -6.74 -8.84
N VAL A 27 29.72 -7.91 -8.71
CA VAL A 27 28.48 -8.02 -7.92
C VAL A 27 28.71 -7.68 -6.45
N LYS A 28 29.78 -8.19 -5.84
CA LYS A 28 30.12 -7.89 -4.43
C LYS A 28 30.36 -6.40 -4.20
N LEU A 29 31.07 -5.72 -5.10
CA LEU A 29 31.27 -4.27 -5.02
C LEU A 29 29.95 -3.49 -5.09
N LEU A 30 29.00 -3.95 -5.91
CA LEU A 30 27.67 -3.34 -6.03
C LEU A 30 26.76 -3.63 -4.82
N GLU A 31 26.97 -4.75 -4.12
CA GLU A 31 26.22 -5.07 -2.89
C GLU A 31 26.71 -4.27 -1.68
N GLN A 32 28.00 -3.96 -1.62
CA GLN A 32 28.64 -3.29 -0.48
C GLN A 32 28.37 -1.78 -0.45
N ASP A 33 28.24 -1.12 -1.60
CA ASP A 33 28.23 0.33 -1.66
C ASP A 33 27.29 0.85 -2.77
N GLN A 34 26.20 1.52 -2.37
CA GLN A 34 25.13 1.94 -3.29
C GLN A 34 25.46 3.20 -4.09
N VAL A 35 26.55 3.91 -3.76
CA VAL A 35 26.90 5.21 -4.36
C VAL A 35 28.31 5.16 -4.96
N VAL A 36 28.63 4.10 -5.71
CA VAL A 36 29.93 3.96 -6.39
C VAL A 36 29.84 4.41 -7.84
N THR A 37 30.74 5.31 -8.26
CA THR A 37 30.84 5.74 -9.65
C THR A 37 31.44 4.64 -10.53
N GLN A 38 31.11 4.64 -11.83
CA GLN A 38 31.68 3.68 -12.78
C GLN A 38 33.22 3.70 -12.78
N ASN A 39 33.84 4.88 -12.65
CA ASN A 39 35.29 5.02 -12.63
C ASN A 39 35.91 4.40 -11.37
N GLN A 40 35.24 4.49 -10.21
CA GLN A 40 35.67 3.82 -8.98
C GLN A 40 35.57 2.29 -9.11
N LEU A 41 34.49 1.78 -9.70
CA LEU A 41 34.35 0.34 -9.99
C LEU A 41 35.44 -0.18 -10.93
N ILE A 42 35.74 0.57 -12.00
CA ILE A 42 36.81 0.21 -12.96
C ILE A 42 38.17 0.20 -12.27
N LYS A 43 38.49 1.25 -11.51
CA LYS A 43 39.75 1.34 -10.77
C LYS A 43 39.89 0.20 -9.75
N SER A 44 38.82 -0.16 -9.05
CA SER A 44 38.80 -1.29 -8.10
C SER A 44 39.04 -2.65 -8.79
N LEU A 45 38.40 -2.89 -9.95
CA LEU A 45 38.47 -4.18 -10.65
C LEU A 45 39.71 -4.38 -11.55
N TYR A 46 40.31 -3.28 -12.03
CA TYR A 46 41.39 -3.32 -13.03
C TYR A 46 42.63 -2.51 -12.63
N GLY A 47 42.62 -1.81 -11.49
CA GLY A 47 43.73 -1.00 -10.99
C GLY A 47 43.92 0.36 -11.67
N LYS A 48 43.37 0.55 -12.89
CA LYS A 48 43.50 1.79 -13.68
C LYS A 48 42.24 2.08 -14.50
N THR A 49 42.10 3.35 -14.87
CA THR A 49 40.98 3.85 -15.69
C THR A 49 41.54 4.43 -16.99
N ASP A 50 41.51 3.65 -18.06
CA ASP A 50 41.90 4.01 -19.43
C ASP A 50 40.80 3.56 -20.44
N ALA A 51 40.87 3.99 -21.70
CA ALA A 51 39.85 3.67 -22.71
C ALA A 51 39.66 2.14 -22.90
N LYS A 52 40.74 1.36 -22.76
CA LYS A 52 40.73 -0.10 -22.89
C LYS A 52 40.00 -0.77 -21.72
N THR A 53 40.28 -0.36 -20.49
CA THR A 53 39.62 -0.88 -19.26
C THR A 53 38.16 -0.46 -19.19
N GLN A 54 37.80 0.75 -19.65
CA GLN A 54 36.39 1.15 -19.80
C GLN A 54 35.64 0.23 -20.77
N THR A 55 36.22 -0.08 -21.93
CA THR A 55 35.61 -1.00 -22.91
C THR A 55 35.47 -2.41 -22.36
N THR A 56 36.51 -2.89 -21.66
CA THR A 56 36.52 -4.21 -20.99
C THR A 56 35.44 -4.29 -19.90
N PHE A 57 35.27 -3.22 -19.12
CA PHE A 57 34.23 -3.12 -18.10
C PHE A 57 32.82 -3.14 -18.69
N ARG A 58 32.57 -2.47 -19.83
CA ARG A 58 31.26 -2.55 -20.51
C ARG A 58 30.91 -4.00 -20.90
N LYS A 59 31.88 -4.76 -21.40
CA LYS A 59 31.71 -6.20 -21.70
C LYS A 59 31.45 -7.03 -20.44
N LEU A 60 32.21 -6.77 -19.37
CA LEU A 60 32.01 -7.41 -18.06
C LEU A 60 30.60 -7.14 -17.53
N LYS A 61 30.17 -5.88 -17.52
CA LYS A 61 28.84 -5.46 -17.05
C LYS A 61 27.73 -6.16 -17.84
N SER A 62 27.83 -6.18 -19.17
CA SER A 62 26.86 -6.88 -20.02
C SER A 62 26.81 -8.39 -19.72
N ARG A 63 27.97 -9.04 -19.57
CA ARG A 63 28.05 -10.45 -19.21
C ARG A 63 27.45 -10.74 -17.83
N VAL A 64 27.79 -9.96 -16.82
CA VAL A 64 27.25 -10.09 -15.45
C VAL A 64 25.73 -9.89 -15.47
N GLN A 65 25.23 -8.88 -16.18
CA GLN A 65 23.80 -8.66 -16.34
C GLN A 65 23.12 -9.88 -16.97
N GLN A 66 23.68 -10.46 -18.04
CA GLN A 66 23.12 -11.66 -18.65
C GLN A 66 23.09 -12.84 -17.67
N LYS A 67 24.18 -13.07 -16.92
CA LYS A 67 24.22 -14.15 -15.92
C LYS A 67 23.22 -13.93 -14.78
N LEU A 68 23.01 -12.69 -14.34
CA LEU A 68 21.98 -12.33 -13.37
C LEU A 68 20.57 -12.59 -13.91
N LEU A 69 20.30 -12.29 -15.18
CA LEU A 69 19.03 -12.63 -15.83
C LEU A 69 18.80 -14.15 -15.87
N ASN A 70 19.85 -14.94 -16.11
CA ASN A 70 19.74 -16.40 -16.12
C ASN A 70 19.41 -16.96 -14.72
N HIS A 71 19.85 -16.31 -13.65
CA HIS A 71 19.48 -16.69 -12.28
C HIS A 71 17.99 -16.53 -11.99
N LEU A 72 17.26 -15.71 -12.77
CA LEU A 72 15.81 -15.55 -12.59
C LEU A 72 15.04 -16.87 -12.80
N TYR A 73 15.59 -17.82 -13.56
CA TYR A 73 15.02 -19.16 -13.75
C TYR A 73 15.14 -20.08 -12.51
N PHE A 74 15.96 -19.70 -11.53
CA PHE A 74 16.27 -20.52 -10.35
C PHE A 74 15.79 -19.89 -9.04
N LEU A 75 14.97 -18.82 -9.13
CA LEU A 75 14.38 -18.20 -7.96
C LEU A 75 13.39 -19.16 -7.28
N ASP A 76 13.42 -19.22 -5.96
CA ASP A 76 12.46 -19.98 -5.17
C ASP A 76 11.06 -19.37 -5.28
N GLN A 77 10.16 -20.11 -5.92
CA GLN A 77 8.78 -19.70 -6.14
C GLN A 77 7.84 -20.07 -4.99
N SER A 78 8.32 -20.83 -3.99
CA SER A 78 7.53 -21.22 -2.82
C SER A 78 7.39 -20.09 -1.79
N ASP A 79 8.16 -19.03 -1.96
CA ASP A 79 8.28 -17.91 -1.04
C ASP A 79 6.91 -17.31 -0.65
N PRO A 80 6.54 -17.36 0.65
CA PRO A 80 5.27 -16.86 1.16
C PRO A 80 5.07 -15.36 0.91
N ARG A 81 6.14 -14.60 0.66
CA ARG A 81 6.11 -13.16 0.36
C ARG A 81 5.40 -12.85 -0.93
N HIS A 82 5.50 -13.71 -1.94
CA HIS A 82 4.87 -13.48 -3.24
C HIS A 82 3.35 -13.55 -3.14
N ILE A 83 2.69 -12.79 -4.03
CA ILE A 83 1.25 -12.90 -4.25
C ILE A 83 0.95 -14.34 -4.64
N VAL A 84 -0.12 -14.90 -4.08
CA VAL A 84 -0.45 -16.33 -4.25
C VAL A 84 -0.51 -16.71 -5.74
N SER A 85 -1.20 -15.91 -6.55
CA SER A 85 -1.32 -16.12 -7.99
C SER A 85 0.02 -16.12 -8.73
N ARG A 86 0.98 -15.30 -8.29
CA ARG A 86 2.30 -15.17 -8.93
C ARG A 86 3.09 -16.47 -8.89
N ARG A 87 2.92 -17.28 -7.85
CA ARG A 87 3.60 -18.59 -7.73
C ARG A 87 3.13 -19.55 -8.82
N TYR A 88 1.82 -19.62 -9.03
CA TYR A 88 1.21 -20.47 -10.06
C TYR A 88 1.47 -19.93 -11.47
N ASP A 89 1.48 -18.61 -11.63
CA ASP A 89 1.80 -17.92 -12.89
C ASP A 89 3.23 -18.25 -13.36
N LEU A 90 4.23 -18.02 -12.50
CA LEU A 90 5.63 -18.32 -12.81
C LEU A 90 5.86 -19.82 -13.02
N TYR A 91 5.18 -20.68 -12.26
CA TYR A 91 5.24 -22.12 -12.48
C TYR A 91 4.70 -22.53 -13.86
N CYS A 92 3.57 -21.95 -14.26
CA CYS A 92 2.99 -22.13 -15.58
C CYS A 92 3.95 -21.68 -16.70
N LEU A 93 4.55 -20.50 -16.56
CA LEU A 93 5.53 -19.98 -17.53
C LEU A 93 6.75 -20.90 -17.65
N GLY A 94 7.26 -21.43 -16.54
CA GLY A 94 8.36 -22.39 -16.53
C GLY A 94 8.02 -23.67 -17.31
N LEU A 95 6.84 -24.26 -17.04
CA LEU A 95 6.37 -25.45 -17.75
C LEU A 95 6.19 -25.20 -19.24
N LEU A 96 5.59 -24.06 -19.60
CA LEU A 96 5.38 -23.66 -21.00
C LEU A 96 6.71 -23.52 -21.74
N HIS A 97 7.69 -22.87 -21.12
CA HIS A 97 9.01 -22.66 -21.71
C HIS A 97 9.72 -23.98 -21.97
N GLN A 98 9.78 -24.86 -20.97
CA GLN A 98 10.37 -26.20 -21.11
C GLN A 98 9.65 -27.03 -22.18
N ALA A 99 8.32 -27.02 -22.19
CA ALA A 99 7.52 -27.76 -23.17
C ALA A 99 7.78 -27.28 -24.60
N LYS A 100 7.89 -25.97 -24.82
CA LYS A 100 8.20 -25.38 -26.13
C LYS A 100 9.61 -25.73 -26.61
N ILE A 101 10.61 -25.73 -25.73
CA ILE A 101 11.97 -26.16 -26.08
C ILE A 101 11.97 -27.62 -26.52
N LEU A 102 11.38 -28.51 -25.72
CA LEU A 102 11.30 -29.93 -26.05
C LEU A 102 10.55 -30.19 -27.36
N LEU A 103 9.48 -29.45 -27.61
CA LEU A 103 8.76 -29.51 -28.88
C LEU A 103 9.66 -29.13 -30.07
N GLY A 104 10.43 -28.04 -29.94
CA GLY A 104 11.37 -27.60 -30.98
C GLY A 104 12.53 -28.55 -31.22
N GLU A 105 12.91 -29.34 -30.22
CA GLU A 105 13.95 -30.38 -30.30
C GLU A 105 13.37 -31.76 -30.70
N GLY A 106 12.08 -31.85 -31.03
CA GLY A 106 11.44 -33.09 -31.49
C GLY A 106 11.07 -34.10 -30.39
N GLU A 107 11.21 -33.74 -29.11
CA GLU A 107 10.94 -34.60 -27.95
C GLU A 107 9.43 -34.61 -27.60
N TYR A 108 8.60 -35.06 -28.54
CA TYR A 108 7.13 -34.94 -28.47
C TYR A 108 6.48 -35.57 -27.23
N PRO A 109 6.85 -36.79 -26.76
CA PRO A 109 6.18 -37.40 -25.59
C PRO A 109 6.42 -36.61 -24.30
N LEU A 110 7.62 -36.08 -24.11
CA LEU A 110 7.94 -35.28 -22.92
C LEU A 110 7.31 -33.88 -23.03
N ALA A 111 7.29 -33.29 -24.22
CA ALA A 111 6.55 -32.06 -24.49
C ALA A 111 5.05 -32.23 -24.19
N GLU A 112 4.40 -33.32 -24.62
CA GLU A 112 2.99 -33.62 -24.31
C GLU A 112 2.76 -33.64 -22.79
N LYS A 113 3.62 -34.32 -22.04
CA LYS A 113 3.53 -34.42 -20.58
C LYS A 113 3.59 -33.05 -19.92
N LEU A 114 4.52 -32.19 -20.34
CA LEU A 114 4.65 -30.84 -19.79
C LEU A 114 3.49 -29.93 -20.21
N PHE A 115 3.05 -29.96 -21.48
CA PHE A 115 1.89 -29.18 -21.92
C PHE A 115 0.59 -29.61 -21.21
N ARG A 116 0.38 -30.91 -20.97
CA ARG A 116 -0.75 -31.40 -20.15
C ARG A 116 -0.67 -30.87 -18.72
N LYS A 117 0.52 -30.86 -18.13
CA LYS A 117 0.73 -30.31 -16.78
C LYS A 117 0.47 -28.80 -16.74
N PHE A 118 0.99 -28.06 -17.70
CA PHE A 118 0.73 -26.62 -17.88
C PHE A 118 -0.76 -26.33 -18.02
N TYR A 119 -1.46 -27.06 -18.90
CA TYR A 119 -2.91 -26.95 -19.08
C TYR A 119 -3.67 -27.25 -17.79
N LYS A 120 -3.32 -28.34 -17.08
CA LYS A 120 -3.96 -28.69 -15.80
C LYS A 120 -3.78 -27.61 -14.74
N VAL A 121 -2.53 -27.16 -14.52
CA VAL A 121 -2.23 -26.15 -13.49
C VAL A 121 -2.91 -24.82 -13.83
N SER A 122 -2.86 -24.39 -15.09
CA SER A 122 -3.52 -23.15 -15.51
C SER A 122 -5.04 -23.23 -15.38
N ALA A 123 -5.66 -24.36 -15.70
CA ALA A 123 -7.10 -24.55 -15.53
C ALA A 123 -7.51 -24.56 -14.06
N GLU A 124 -6.79 -25.27 -13.19
CA GLU A 124 -7.06 -25.29 -11.74
C GLU A 124 -6.87 -23.90 -11.10
N ALA A 125 -5.91 -23.11 -11.56
CA ALA A 125 -5.72 -21.72 -11.14
C ALA A 125 -6.58 -20.72 -11.94
N GLU A 126 -7.44 -21.20 -12.84
CA GLU A 126 -8.33 -20.39 -13.68
C GLU A 126 -7.62 -19.29 -14.49
N PHE A 127 -6.39 -19.53 -14.92
CA PHE A 127 -5.71 -18.69 -15.90
C PHE A 127 -6.24 -19.04 -17.31
N THR A 128 -7.38 -18.47 -17.69
CA THR A 128 -8.08 -18.77 -18.94
C THR A 128 -7.16 -18.59 -20.16
N ALA A 129 -6.42 -17.47 -20.23
CA ALA A 129 -5.47 -17.21 -21.31
C ALA A 129 -4.38 -18.31 -21.43
N TYR A 130 -3.86 -18.79 -20.30
CA TYR A 130 -2.85 -19.85 -20.28
C TYR A 130 -3.46 -21.21 -20.63
N SER A 131 -4.67 -21.47 -20.17
CA SER A 131 -5.42 -22.69 -20.50
C SER A 131 -5.68 -22.76 -22.02
N ILE A 132 -6.06 -21.64 -22.64
CA ILE A 132 -6.18 -21.48 -24.10
C ILE A 132 -4.84 -21.75 -24.79
N MET A 133 -3.75 -21.17 -24.29
CA MET A 133 -2.42 -21.39 -24.86
C MET A 133 -2.01 -22.87 -24.79
N GLY A 134 -2.28 -23.52 -23.65
CA GLY A 134 -1.97 -24.93 -23.44
C GLY A 134 -2.80 -25.84 -24.33
N ALA A 135 -4.10 -25.56 -24.45
CA ALA A 135 -4.98 -26.28 -25.36
C ALA A 135 -4.59 -26.11 -26.83
N LYS A 136 -4.20 -24.90 -27.26
CA LYS A 136 -3.66 -24.64 -28.60
C LYS A 136 -2.39 -25.46 -28.85
N SER A 137 -1.43 -25.45 -27.93
CA SER A 137 -0.19 -26.23 -28.04
C SER A 137 -0.45 -27.74 -28.09
N LEU A 138 -1.34 -28.26 -27.24
CA LEU A 138 -1.74 -29.67 -27.25
C LEU A 138 -2.48 -30.05 -28.54
N ARG A 139 -3.34 -29.18 -29.06
CA ARG A 139 -4.05 -29.40 -30.33
C ARG A 139 -3.07 -29.53 -31.48
N THR A 140 -2.10 -28.61 -31.60
CA THR A 140 -1.03 -28.71 -32.61
C THR A 140 -0.26 -30.01 -32.43
N LEU A 141 0.16 -30.34 -31.21
CA LEU A 141 0.90 -31.57 -30.94
C LEU A 141 0.11 -32.84 -31.33
N TYR A 142 -1.18 -32.91 -31.04
CA TYR A 142 -2.01 -34.06 -31.42
C TYR A 142 -2.26 -34.15 -32.91
N MET A 143 -2.25 -33.02 -33.63
CA MET A 143 -2.28 -33.00 -35.09
C MET A 143 -0.99 -33.61 -35.65
N GLU A 144 0.18 -33.13 -35.21
CA GLU A 144 1.49 -33.63 -35.64
C GLU A 144 1.68 -35.13 -35.31
N MET A 145 1.18 -35.58 -34.16
CA MET A 145 1.26 -36.98 -33.73
C MET A 145 0.17 -37.89 -34.36
N GLY A 146 -0.73 -37.37 -35.20
CA GLY A 146 -1.79 -38.16 -35.82
C GLY A 146 -2.82 -38.74 -34.83
N ARG A 147 -3.21 -37.99 -33.80
CA ARG A 147 -4.13 -38.45 -32.72
C ARG A 147 -5.51 -37.78 -32.80
N PRO A 148 -6.41 -38.22 -33.71
CA PRO A 148 -7.66 -37.51 -34.04
C PRO A 148 -8.64 -37.39 -32.87
N ALA A 149 -8.77 -38.42 -32.02
CA ALA A 149 -9.67 -38.37 -30.86
C ALA A 149 -9.24 -37.30 -29.84
N LYS A 150 -7.94 -37.25 -29.52
CA LYS A 150 -7.39 -36.24 -28.60
C LYS A 150 -7.47 -34.84 -29.21
N TYR A 151 -7.25 -34.71 -30.52
CA TYR A 151 -7.39 -33.45 -31.26
C TYR A 151 -8.83 -32.91 -31.19
N LYS A 152 -9.83 -33.75 -31.46
CA LYS A 152 -11.24 -33.33 -31.43
C LYS A 152 -11.66 -32.90 -30.02
N TRP A 153 -11.28 -33.68 -29.01
CA TRP A 153 -11.56 -33.35 -27.61
C TRP A 153 -10.98 -31.99 -27.21
N ILE A 154 -9.68 -31.77 -27.42
CA ILE A 154 -9.05 -30.50 -26.99
C ILE A 154 -9.55 -29.30 -27.81
N SER A 155 -9.98 -29.52 -29.06
CA SER A 155 -10.57 -28.47 -29.89
C SER A 155 -11.91 -28.00 -29.35
N GLY A 156 -12.74 -28.91 -28.84
CA GLY A 156 -14.00 -28.57 -28.16
C GLY A 156 -13.76 -27.78 -26.88
N GLU A 157 -12.81 -28.20 -26.05
CA GLU A 157 -12.45 -27.48 -24.82
C GLU A 157 -11.87 -26.10 -25.12
N LEU A 158 -11.05 -25.98 -26.17
CA LEU A 158 -10.52 -24.69 -26.63
C LEU A 158 -11.63 -23.72 -27.00
N SER A 159 -12.64 -24.17 -27.76
CA SER A 159 -13.76 -23.31 -28.17
C SER A 159 -14.54 -22.77 -26.97
N LYS A 160 -14.87 -23.63 -25.99
CA LYS A 160 -15.54 -23.20 -24.74
C LYS A 160 -14.74 -22.15 -23.98
N MET A 161 -13.43 -22.37 -23.82
CA MET A 161 -12.57 -21.41 -23.14
C MET A 161 -12.43 -20.09 -23.89
N GLN A 162 -12.46 -20.10 -25.22
CA GLN A 162 -12.43 -18.87 -26.02
C GLN A 162 -13.70 -18.03 -25.83
N THR A 163 -14.89 -18.65 -25.80
CA THR A 163 -16.14 -17.94 -25.47
C THR A 163 -16.09 -17.36 -24.06
N ARG A 164 -15.62 -18.15 -23.08
CA ARG A 164 -15.40 -17.66 -21.72
C ARG A 164 -14.43 -16.47 -21.67
N MET A 165 -13.34 -16.52 -22.43
CA MET A 165 -12.33 -15.46 -22.47
C MET A 165 -12.92 -14.14 -22.98
N GLN A 166 -13.82 -14.17 -23.97
CA GLN A 166 -14.47 -12.95 -24.48
C GLN A 166 -15.22 -12.19 -23.38
N LEU A 167 -15.95 -12.91 -22.52
CA LEU A 167 -16.66 -12.34 -21.38
C LEU A 167 -15.70 -11.89 -20.26
N GLU A 168 -14.61 -12.62 -20.04
CA GLU A 168 -13.55 -12.19 -19.10
C GLU A 168 -12.85 -10.91 -19.58
N ASP A 169 -12.58 -10.78 -20.88
CA ASP A 169 -11.98 -9.61 -21.52
C ASP A 169 -12.91 -8.39 -21.41
N GLU A 170 -14.22 -8.58 -21.62
CA GLU A 170 -15.21 -7.52 -21.41
C GLU A 170 -15.19 -7.03 -19.94
N ALA A 171 -15.18 -7.95 -18.98
CA ALA A 171 -15.08 -7.60 -17.56
C ALA A 171 -13.76 -6.88 -17.22
N GLU A 172 -12.64 -7.31 -17.82
CA GLU A 172 -11.35 -6.64 -17.66
C GLU A 172 -11.35 -5.23 -18.23
N GLN A 173 -12.02 -5.00 -19.38
CA GLN A 173 -12.14 -3.68 -19.98
C GLN A 173 -12.94 -2.72 -19.08
N LEU A 174 -14.07 -3.17 -18.52
CA LEU A 174 -14.85 -2.39 -17.56
C LEU A 174 -14.00 -2.03 -16.33
N TYR A 175 -13.35 -3.02 -15.72
CA TYR A 175 -12.46 -2.81 -14.58
C TYR A 175 -11.30 -1.85 -14.90
N SER A 176 -10.66 -2.02 -16.05
CA SER A 176 -9.55 -1.17 -16.49
C SER A 176 -9.98 0.26 -16.72
N SER A 177 -11.18 0.48 -17.27
CA SER A 177 -11.78 1.80 -17.47
C SER A 177 -12.00 2.51 -16.13
N MET A 178 -12.50 1.78 -15.12
CA MET A 178 -12.64 2.30 -13.76
C MET A 178 -11.29 2.68 -13.15
N LYS A 179 -10.29 1.79 -13.28
CA LYS A 179 -8.96 1.99 -12.71
C LYS A 179 -8.20 3.13 -13.39
N LEU A 180 -8.41 3.36 -14.68
CA LEU A 180 -7.78 4.47 -15.40
C LEU A 180 -8.13 5.83 -14.78
N VAL A 181 -9.38 5.99 -14.34
CA VAL A 181 -9.87 7.25 -13.79
C VAL A 181 -9.36 7.53 -12.38
N LEU A 182 -8.92 6.53 -11.62
CA LEU A 182 -8.27 6.73 -10.32
C LEU A 182 -7.03 7.64 -10.40
N ASN A 183 -6.29 7.54 -11.49
CA ASN A 183 -5.08 8.34 -11.71
C ASN A 183 -5.39 9.75 -12.26
N GLN A 184 -6.67 10.09 -12.43
CA GLN A 184 -7.11 11.35 -12.99
C GLN A 184 -7.63 12.33 -11.93
N LYS A 185 -7.92 13.56 -12.36
CA LYS A 185 -8.38 14.65 -11.49
C LYS A 185 -9.74 14.31 -10.83
N VAL A 186 -10.05 14.99 -9.72
CA VAL A 186 -11.33 14.87 -8.96
C VAL A 186 -12.57 14.88 -9.88
N ARG A 187 -12.58 15.73 -10.91
CA ARG A 187 -13.69 15.81 -11.88
C ARG A 187 -13.94 14.48 -12.60
N SER A 188 -12.90 13.78 -13.03
CA SER A 188 -13.03 12.48 -13.71
C SER A 188 -13.61 11.44 -12.74
N ARG A 189 -13.16 11.44 -11.49
CA ARG A 189 -13.68 10.53 -10.44
C ARG A 189 -15.18 10.77 -10.19
N LYS A 190 -15.62 12.04 -10.14
CA LYS A 190 -17.05 12.38 -10.04
C LYS A 190 -17.87 11.91 -11.24
N PHE A 191 -17.31 11.99 -12.44
CA PHE A 191 -17.97 11.46 -13.64
C PHE A 191 -18.08 9.93 -13.62
N MET A 192 -17.05 9.22 -13.17
CA MET A 192 -17.13 7.75 -13.05
C MET A 192 -18.24 7.29 -12.11
N LEU A 193 -18.51 8.03 -11.02
CA LEU A 193 -19.60 7.68 -10.11
C LEU A 193 -20.95 7.53 -10.81
N THR A 194 -21.19 8.24 -11.92
CA THR A 194 -22.44 8.12 -12.68
C THR A 194 -22.47 6.87 -13.55
N GLN A 195 -21.31 6.32 -13.93
CA GLN A 195 -21.20 5.13 -14.79
C GLN A 195 -21.08 3.83 -13.98
N LEU A 196 -20.62 3.90 -12.73
CA LEU A 196 -20.39 2.72 -11.88
C LEU A 196 -21.60 1.80 -11.72
N PRO A 197 -22.85 2.29 -11.56
CA PRO A 197 -24.01 1.39 -11.43
C PRO A 197 -24.20 0.48 -12.64
N GLU A 198 -24.00 1.01 -13.85
CA GLU A 198 -24.11 0.25 -15.09
C GLU A 198 -22.98 -0.79 -15.21
N TYR A 199 -21.75 -0.38 -14.88
CA TYR A 199 -20.59 -1.28 -14.91
C TYR A 199 -20.73 -2.41 -13.90
N GLU A 200 -21.17 -2.10 -12.68
CA GLU A 200 -21.45 -3.09 -11.65
C GLU A 200 -22.52 -4.08 -12.12
N HIS A 201 -23.64 -3.59 -12.67
CA HIS A 201 -24.69 -4.46 -13.18
C HIS A 201 -24.19 -5.40 -14.29
N ARG A 202 -23.40 -4.87 -15.23
CA ARG A 202 -22.83 -5.68 -16.30
C ARG A 202 -21.85 -6.73 -15.77
N LEU A 203 -20.97 -6.36 -14.84
CA LEU A 203 -20.05 -7.29 -14.18
C LEU A 203 -20.80 -8.39 -13.41
N GLU A 204 -21.93 -8.07 -12.78
CA GLU A 204 -22.78 -9.07 -12.13
C GLU A 204 -23.39 -10.07 -13.11
N GLN A 205 -23.85 -9.60 -14.28
CA GLN A 205 -24.36 -10.48 -15.35
C GLN A 205 -23.25 -11.42 -15.85
N ILE A 206 -22.09 -10.86 -16.21
CA ILE A 206 -20.94 -11.64 -16.71
C ILE A 206 -20.51 -12.66 -15.65
N HIS A 207 -20.40 -12.27 -14.38
CA HIS A 207 -20.00 -13.19 -13.32
C HIS A 207 -21.02 -14.33 -13.11
N LYS A 208 -22.33 -14.06 -13.22
CA LYS A 208 -23.38 -15.08 -13.15
C LYS A 208 -23.27 -16.11 -14.28
N GLU A 209 -22.87 -15.68 -15.47
CA GLU A 209 -22.70 -16.54 -16.64
C GLU A 209 -21.41 -17.36 -16.58
N VAL A 210 -20.27 -16.72 -16.31
CA VAL A 210 -18.94 -17.34 -16.41
C VAL A 210 -18.51 -18.03 -15.12
N LYS A 211 -18.83 -17.44 -13.96
CA LYS A 211 -18.45 -17.92 -12.62
C LYS A 211 -16.96 -18.23 -12.44
N SER A 212 -16.10 -17.46 -13.09
CA SER A 212 -14.64 -17.60 -12.95
C SER A 212 -14.07 -16.71 -11.84
N TYR A 213 -12.85 -17.04 -11.38
CA TYR A 213 -12.10 -16.11 -10.53
C TYR A 213 -11.92 -14.72 -11.15
N SER A 214 -11.60 -14.61 -12.45
CA SER A 214 -11.36 -13.30 -13.09
C SER A 214 -12.61 -12.40 -12.99
N THR A 215 -13.78 -12.93 -13.37
CA THR A 215 -15.05 -12.19 -13.27
C THR A 215 -15.43 -11.86 -11.82
N PHE A 216 -15.21 -12.80 -10.89
CA PHE A 216 -15.35 -12.54 -9.46
C PHE A 216 -14.45 -11.38 -9.01
N HIS A 217 -13.16 -11.41 -9.37
CA HIS A 217 -12.19 -10.41 -8.94
C HIS A 217 -12.53 -9.01 -9.47
N PHE A 218 -12.94 -8.90 -10.73
CA PHE A 218 -13.36 -7.62 -11.31
C PHE A 218 -14.62 -7.08 -10.66
N LEU A 219 -15.63 -7.92 -10.43
CA LEU A 219 -16.85 -7.53 -9.71
C LEU A 219 -16.56 -7.10 -8.26
N TYR A 220 -15.79 -7.92 -7.53
CA TYR A 220 -15.36 -7.63 -6.16
C TYR A 220 -14.61 -6.29 -6.08
N SER A 221 -13.65 -6.07 -6.98
CA SER A 221 -12.87 -4.84 -7.02
C SER A 221 -13.73 -3.64 -7.39
N ALA A 222 -14.70 -3.81 -8.30
CA ALA A 222 -15.63 -2.75 -8.68
C ALA A 222 -16.54 -2.32 -7.52
N LYS A 223 -17.06 -3.28 -6.76
CA LYS A 223 -17.86 -3.02 -5.55
C LYS A 223 -17.05 -2.26 -4.51
N LEU A 224 -15.86 -2.76 -4.15
CA LEU A 224 -14.98 -2.07 -3.21
C LEU A 224 -14.67 -0.63 -3.65
N PHE A 225 -14.35 -0.45 -4.93
CA PHE A 225 -14.03 0.85 -5.49
C PHE A 225 -15.19 1.85 -5.42
N LYS A 226 -16.39 1.41 -5.78
CA LYS A 226 -17.60 2.23 -5.69
C LYS A 226 -17.84 2.71 -4.25
N GLU A 227 -17.83 1.78 -3.31
CA GLU A 227 -18.10 2.11 -1.91
C GLU A 227 -17.00 3.00 -1.31
N GLU A 228 -15.73 2.82 -1.70
CA GLU A 228 -14.62 3.68 -1.29
C GLU A 228 -14.75 5.12 -1.82
N LEU A 229 -15.18 5.28 -3.08
CA LEU A 229 -15.41 6.61 -3.67
C LEU A 229 -16.57 7.36 -3.00
N VAL A 230 -17.65 6.65 -2.66
CA VAL A 230 -18.83 7.23 -2.00
C VAL A 230 -18.60 7.41 -0.49
N GLY A 231 -17.57 6.76 0.08
CA GLY A 231 -17.27 6.81 1.52
C GLY A 231 -18.14 5.86 2.35
N ASN A 232 -18.78 4.87 1.73
CA ASN A 232 -19.59 3.86 2.41
C ASN A 232 -18.72 2.69 2.89
N TYR A 233 -17.81 2.99 3.81
CA TYR A 233 -16.88 2.00 4.36
C TYR A 233 -17.59 0.89 5.15
N GLN A 234 -18.81 1.13 5.63
CA GLN A 234 -19.61 0.11 6.30
C GLN A 234 -19.98 -1.04 5.36
N GLU A 235 -20.23 -0.75 4.09
CA GLU A 235 -20.47 -1.77 3.08
C GLU A 235 -19.18 -2.50 2.69
N ILE A 236 -18.03 -1.82 2.67
CA ILE A 236 -16.72 -2.48 2.50
C ILE A 236 -16.47 -3.53 3.60
N ILE A 237 -16.83 -3.26 4.85
CA ILE A 237 -16.76 -4.24 5.93
C ILE A 237 -17.62 -5.48 5.62
N LYS A 238 -18.83 -5.30 5.09
CA LYS A 238 -19.71 -6.41 4.70
C LYS A 238 -19.17 -7.20 3.51
N ILE A 239 -18.67 -6.51 2.48
CA ILE A 239 -18.07 -7.12 1.29
C ILE A 239 -16.86 -7.96 1.69
N THR A 240 -15.94 -7.40 2.48
CA THR A 240 -14.73 -8.12 2.91
C THR A 240 -15.03 -9.31 3.82
N SER A 241 -16.03 -9.19 4.70
CA SER A 241 -16.47 -10.29 5.57
C SER A 241 -17.18 -11.42 4.81
N SER A 242 -18.09 -11.08 3.89
CA SER A 242 -18.78 -12.07 3.05
C SER A 242 -17.81 -12.78 2.09
N THR A 243 -16.82 -12.05 1.58
CA THR A 243 -15.74 -12.59 0.74
C THR A 243 -14.89 -13.59 1.51
N GLU A 244 -14.48 -13.27 2.74
CA GLU A 244 -13.71 -14.21 3.56
C GLU A 244 -14.53 -15.46 3.91
N LYS A 245 -15.83 -15.31 4.18
CA LYS A 245 -16.74 -16.46 4.37
C LYS A 245 -16.84 -17.32 3.11
N ALA A 246 -17.00 -16.71 1.93
CA ALA A 246 -17.05 -17.43 0.66
C ALA A 246 -15.73 -18.16 0.36
N ARG A 247 -14.59 -17.54 0.67
CA ARG A 247 -13.27 -18.16 0.55
C ARG A 247 -13.14 -19.39 1.44
N LYS A 248 -13.48 -19.29 2.73
CA LYS A 248 -13.47 -20.43 3.67
C LYS A 248 -14.40 -21.57 3.24
N GLN A 249 -15.46 -21.27 2.49
CA GLN A 249 -16.38 -22.25 1.90
C GLN A 249 -15.89 -22.86 0.58
N GLY A 250 -14.69 -22.52 0.10
CA GLY A 250 -14.14 -23.00 -1.17
C GLY A 250 -14.80 -22.40 -2.41
N LYS A 251 -15.59 -21.32 -2.28
CA LYS A 251 -16.27 -20.66 -3.41
C LYS A 251 -15.38 -19.71 -4.19
N ILE A 252 -14.20 -19.39 -3.66
CA ILE A 252 -13.22 -18.51 -4.29
C ILE A 252 -11.93 -19.29 -4.47
N ASN A 253 -11.35 -19.21 -5.66
CA ASN A 253 -10.12 -19.93 -5.99
C ASN A 253 -8.92 -19.44 -5.17
N GLU A 254 -8.45 -20.27 -4.23
CA GLU A 254 -7.33 -19.94 -3.36
C GLU A 254 -5.99 -19.83 -4.09
N LYS A 255 -5.85 -20.40 -5.29
CA LYS A 255 -4.64 -20.26 -6.11
C LYS A 255 -4.50 -18.87 -6.70
N ARG A 256 -5.59 -18.08 -6.67
CA ARG A 256 -5.65 -16.73 -7.24
C ARG A 256 -5.91 -15.65 -6.21
N PHE A 257 -6.77 -15.93 -5.24
CA PHE A 257 -7.18 -14.97 -4.24
C PHE A 257 -6.11 -14.77 -3.17
N ASP A 258 -5.63 -13.53 -3.04
CA ASP A 258 -4.72 -13.15 -1.97
C ASP A 258 -5.50 -12.48 -0.82
N LYS A 259 -5.67 -13.21 0.29
CA LYS A 259 -6.43 -12.70 1.45
C LYS A 259 -5.85 -11.42 2.05
N ARG A 260 -4.56 -11.12 1.84
CA ARG A 260 -3.90 -9.95 2.44
C ARG A 260 -4.55 -8.64 2.00
N PHE A 261 -4.95 -8.55 0.73
CA PHE A 261 -5.67 -7.37 0.24
C PHE A 261 -7.04 -7.23 0.89
N ASN A 262 -7.80 -8.32 1.01
CA ASN A 262 -9.10 -8.32 1.68
C ASN A 262 -8.98 -7.93 3.16
N ASN A 263 -7.97 -8.46 3.86
CA ASN A 263 -7.67 -8.15 5.25
C ASN A 263 -7.30 -6.67 5.41
N TYR A 264 -6.45 -6.15 4.53
CA TYR A 264 -6.13 -4.72 4.48
C TYR A 264 -7.39 -3.86 4.30
N MET A 265 -8.24 -4.17 3.31
CA MET A 265 -9.46 -3.39 3.04
C MET A 265 -10.44 -3.45 4.22
N SER A 266 -10.52 -4.59 4.92
CA SER A 266 -11.34 -4.72 6.13
C SER A 266 -10.85 -3.80 7.24
N VAL A 267 -9.57 -3.86 7.58
CA VAL A 267 -8.93 -3.04 8.62
C VAL A 267 -9.02 -1.55 8.28
N TYR A 268 -8.73 -1.21 7.02
CA TYR A 268 -8.87 0.16 6.50
C TYR A 268 -10.30 0.68 6.64
N ALA A 269 -11.31 -0.10 6.25
CA ALA A 269 -12.70 0.32 6.39
C ALA A 269 -13.14 0.49 7.86
N HIS A 270 -12.62 -0.31 8.80
CA HIS A 270 -12.88 -0.10 10.22
C HIS A 270 -12.32 1.22 10.74
N LEU A 271 -11.12 1.61 10.29
CA LEU A 271 -10.54 2.92 10.58
C LEU A 271 -11.45 4.03 10.05
N GLN A 272 -11.90 3.92 8.81
CA GLN A 272 -12.79 4.90 8.18
C GLN A 272 -14.24 4.86 8.73
N CYS A 273 -14.65 3.82 9.44
CA CYS A 273 -15.93 3.80 10.16
C CYS A 273 -15.81 4.25 11.62
N ARG A 274 -14.63 4.72 12.06
CA ARG A 274 -14.31 5.00 13.49
C ARG A 274 -14.59 3.82 14.42
N LYS A 275 -14.51 2.60 13.90
CA LYS A 275 -14.63 1.36 14.67
C LYS A 275 -13.25 0.92 15.16
N ALA A 276 -12.54 1.86 15.80
CA ALA A 276 -11.11 1.74 16.06
C ALA A 276 -10.77 0.48 16.86
N LYS A 277 -11.49 0.21 17.96
CA LYS A 277 -11.25 -0.99 18.80
C LYS A 277 -11.45 -2.32 18.03
N GLN A 278 -12.49 -2.41 17.20
CA GLN A 278 -12.76 -3.60 16.38
C GLN A 278 -11.71 -3.76 15.28
N GLY A 279 -11.38 -2.67 14.59
CA GLY A 279 -10.33 -2.66 13.57
C GLY A 279 -8.96 -3.01 14.14
N LEU A 280 -8.65 -2.55 15.36
CA LEU A 280 -7.40 -2.81 16.04
C LEU A 280 -7.20 -4.31 16.32
N ALA A 281 -8.24 -4.99 16.84
CA ALA A 281 -8.21 -6.43 17.07
C ALA A 281 -8.00 -7.23 15.76
N LEU A 282 -8.65 -6.81 14.66
CA LEU A 282 -8.43 -7.41 13.35
C LEU A 282 -7.02 -7.14 12.82
N ALA A 283 -6.49 -5.94 13.04
CA ALA A 283 -5.15 -5.57 12.61
C ALA A 283 -4.09 -6.43 13.30
N GLU A 284 -4.21 -6.65 14.60
CA GLU A 284 -3.37 -7.58 15.39
C GLU A 284 -3.37 -8.98 14.80
N GLU A 285 -4.55 -9.51 14.48
CA GLU A 285 -4.68 -10.86 13.92
C GLU A 285 -4.03 -10.97 12.53
N TYR A 286 -4.29 -9.99 11.66
CA TYR A 286 -3.91 -10.06 10.25
C TYR A 286 -2.47 -9.61 9.96
N PHE A 287 -1.84 -8.87 10.87
CA PHE A 287 -0.50 -8.32 10.64
C PHE A 287 0.55 -9.42 10.36
N LYS A 288 0.40 -10.60 10.96
CA LYS A 288 1.27 -11.77 10.75
C LYS A 288 1.30 -12.28 9.30
N ASP A 289 0.30 -11.95 8.49
CA ASP A 289 0.25 -12.36 7.08
C ASP A 289 1.17 -11.51 6.19
N PHE A 290 1.70 -10.39 6.70
CA PHE A 290 2.55 -9.47 5.94
C PHE A 290 4.02 -9.66 6.28
N HIS A 291 4.86 -9.82 5.27
CA HIS A 291 6.29 -9.97 5.47
C HIS A 291 6.99 -8.63 5.64
N HIS A 292 7.81 -8.48 6.68
CA HIS A 292 8.48 -7.24 7.08
C HIS A 292 9.30 -6.56 5.97
N SER A 293 9.81 -7.31 5.00
CA SER A 293 10.59 -6.76 3.87
C SER A 293 9.74 -6.15 2.74
N SER A 294 8.40 -6.23 2.83
CA SER A 294 7.50 -5.79 1.74
C SER A 294 6.96 -4.38 1.97
N GLY A 295 6.70 -3.64 0.88
CA GLY A 295 6.02 -2.34 0.99
C GLY A 295 4.63 -2.45 1.62
N ASN A 296 3.90 -3.53 1.30
CA ASN A 296 2.57 -3.81 1.85
C ASN A 296 2.57 -3.95 3.37
N TRP A 297 3.66 -4.46 3.97
CA TRP A 297 3.79 -4.53 5.43
C TRP A 297 3.76 -3.15 6.07
N PHE A 298 4.47 -2.18 5.48
CA PHE A 298 4.45 -0.81 6.01
C PHE A 298 3.11 -0.11 5.77
N TYR A 299 2.46 -0.32 4.63
CA TYR A 299 1.10 0.21 4.40
C TYR A 299 0.10 -0.32 5.42
N PHE A 300 0.16 -1.63 5.72
CA PHE A 300 -0.69 -2.24 6.73
C PHE A 300 -0.34 -1.72 8.13
N LEU A 301 0.94 -1.64 8.48
CA LEU A 301 1.41 -1.13 9.77
C LEU A 301 0.99 0.33 10.00
N GLU A 302 0.96 1.15 8.96
CA GLU A 302 0.47 2.53 9.03
C GLU A 302 -1.01 2.57 9.42
N THR A 303 -1.86 1.74 8.81
CA THR A 303 -3.29 1.66 9.17
C THR A 303 -3.47 1.09 10.58
N TYR A 304 -2.65 0.11 10.96
CA TYR A 304 -2.66 -0.48 12.29
C TYR A 304 -2.26 0.55 13.37
N LEU A 305 -1.22 1.34 13.13
CA LEU A 305 -0.83 2.45 14.00
C LEU A 305 -1.98 3.44 14.16
N LEU A 306 -2.61 3.86 13.07
CA LEU A 306 -3.71 4.82 13.12
C LEU A 306 -4.91 4.25 13.91
N LEU A 307 -5.22 2.97 13.78
CA LEU A 307 -6.23 2.32 14.61
C LEU A 307 -5.87 2.33 16.09
N ALA A 308 -4.61 2.09 16.44
CA ALA A 308 -4.16 2.15 17.83
C ALA A 308 -4.31 3.57 18.39
N VAL A 309 -3.96 4.58 17.60
CA VAL A 309 -4.13 6.00 17.93
C VAL A 309 -5.63 6.34 18.11
N HIS A 310 -6.49 5.94 17.18
CA HIS A 310 -7.93 6.17 17.24
C HIS A 310 -8.63 5.38 18.35
N ALA A 311 -8.02 4.30 18.83
CA ALA A 311 -8.46 3.55 20.00
C ALA A 311 -7.87 4.10 21.32
N GLN A 312 -7.16 5.23 21.27
CA GLN A 312 -6.43 5.86 22.38
C GLN A 312 -5.37 4.94 23.04
N GLN A 313 -4.93 3.89 22.33
CA GLN A 313 -3.86 2.97 22.74
C GLN A 313 -2.49 3.53 22.37
N TYR A 314 -2.14 4.71 22.89
CA TYR A 314 -0.92 5.43 22.51
C TYR A 314 0.38 4.67 22.81
N GLY A 315 0.39 3.81 23.85
CA GLY A 315 1.55 2.95 24.15
C GLY A 315 1.79 1.94 23.04
N GLN A 316 0.74 1.25 22.59
CA GLN A 316 0.82 0.35 21.45
C GLN A 316 1.21 1.09 20.16
N ALA A 317 0.64 2.28 19.92
CA ALA A 317 1.01 3.10 18.78
C ALA A 317 2.50 3.47 18.77
N PHE A 318 3.07 3.75 19.94
CA PHE A 318 4.51 3.98 20.12
C PHE A 318 5.34 2.72 19.83
N ASP A 319 4.92 1.55 20.29
CA ASP A 319 5.60 0.29 19.98
C ASP A 319 5.61 0.00 18.48
N LEU A 320 4.50 0.26 17.78
CA LEU A 320 4.39 0.11 16.33
C LEU A 320 5.32 1.09 15.58
N LEU A 321 5.47 2.33 16.05
CA LEU A 321 6.47 3.27 15.51
C LEU A 321 7.90 2.73 15.65
N LEU A 322 8.25 2.20 16.82
CA LEU A 322 9.57 1.62 17.06
C LEU A 322 9.80 0.42 16.15
N GLN A 323 8.78 -0.41 15.95
CA GLN A 323 8.84 -1.54 15.02
C GLN A 323 9.09 -1.09 13.58
N ALA A 324 8.42 -0.02 13.13
CA ALA A 324 8.66 0.57 11.80
C ALA A 324 10.11 1.08 11.67
N ARG A 325 10.61 1.83 12.66
CA ARG A 325 11.95 2.42 12.65
C ARG A 325 13.08 1.40 12.71
N LYS A 326 12.89 0.29 13.43
CA LYS A 326 13.87 -0.80 13.54
C LYS A 326 13.96 -1.66 12.28
N ASN A 327 12.97 -1.57 11.38
CA ASN A 327 12.95 -2.35 10.15
C ASN A 327 14.02 -1.84 9.16
N THR A 328 14.90 -2.74 8.71
CA THR A 328 16.01 -2.41 7.77
C THR A 328 15.54 -1.89 6.41
N TYR A 329 14.27 -2.11 6.05
CA TYR A 329 13.67 -1.63 4.81
C TYR A 329 13.00 -0.24 4.96
N TYR A 330 12.97 0.35 6.16
CA TYR A 330 12.37 1.67 6.40
C TYR A 330 12.98 2.76 5.50
N GLY A 331 14.32 2.80 5.40
CA GLY A 331 15.03 3.78 4.56
C GLY A 331 14.78 3.59 3.05
N LYS A 332 14.26 2.44 2.62
CA LYS A 332 13.95 2.15 1.20
C LYS A 332 12.58 2.66 0.78
N GLN A 333 11.79 3.18 1.72
CA GLN A 333 10.50 3.79 1.40
C GLN A 333 10.66 5.10 0.62
N ARG A 334 9.61 5.48 -0.11
CA ARG A 334 9.54 6.79 -0.76
C ARG A 334 9.60 7.90 0.29
N ALA A 335 10.23 9.03 -0.05
CA ALA A 335 10.35 10.19 0.84
C ALA A 335 8.99 10.64 1.43
N ALA A 336 7.91 10.61 0.62
CA ALA A 336 6.58 10.94 1.10
C ALA A 336 6.09 10.00 2.23
N ALA A 337 6.39 8.70 2.15
CA ALA A 337 6.03 7.76 3.22
C ALA A 337 6.84 8.02 4.50
N GLN A 338 8.14 8.29 4.37
CA GLN A 338 9.01 8.62 5.51
C GLN A 338 8.53 9.89 6.23
N GLN A 339 8.12 10.92 5.49
CA GLN A 339 7.53 12.14 6.03
C GLN A 339 6.24 11.88 6.82
N ARG A 340 5.41 10.92 6.37
CA ARG A 340 4.20 10.54 7.12
C ARG A 340 4.54 9.89 8.46
N TRP A 341 5.51 8.98 8.48
CA TRP A 341 5.99 8.34 9.70
C TRP A 341 6.56 9.36 10.70
N GLU A 342 7.31 10.36 10.22
CA GLU A 342 7.80 11.46 11.06
C GLU A 342 6.65 12.26 11.68
N LEU A 343 5.59 12.51 10.93
CA LEU A 343 4.41 13.20 11.44
C LEU A 343 3.64 12.36 12.47
N TYR A 344 3.46 11.05 12.24
CA TYR A 344 2.85 10.16 13.24
C TYR A 344 3.68 10.12 14.54
N GLU A 345 5.00 10.04 14.41
CA GLU A 345 5.92 10.12 15.54
C GLU A 345 5.78 11.44 16.29
N ALA A 346 5.66 12.56 15.59
CA ALA A 346 5.46 13.87 16.20
C ALA A 346 4.13 13.94 16.99
N TYR A 347 3.03 13.43 16.44
CA TYR A 347 1.75 13.36 17.14
C TYR A 347 1.80 12.48 18.40
N ILE A 348 2.42 11.30 18.31
CA ILE A 348 2.51 10.38 19.44
C ILE A 348 3.42 10.97 20.55
N GLN A 349 4.54 11.61 20.17
CA GLN A 349 5.38 12.35 21.13
C GLN A 349 4.65 13.53 21.77
N PHE A 350 3.79 14.22 21.03
CA PHE A 350 2.98 15.30 21.58
C PHE A 350 1.99 14.80 22.64
N VAL A 351 1.39 13.63 22.46
CA VAL A 351 0.47 13.05 23.45
C VAL A 351 1.22 12.39 24.62
N ARG A 352 2.39 11.79 24.37
CA ARG A 352 3.21 11.04 25.33
C ARG A 352 4.64 11.59 25.43
N PRO A 353 4.83 12.83 25.92
CA PRO A 353 6.16 13.45 26.00
C PRO A 353 7.14 12.66 26.88
N GLU A 354 6.64 11.97 27.90
CA GLU A 354 7.41 11.16 28.86
C GLU A 354 8.08 9.94 28.21
N GLN A 355 7.51 9.43 27.12
CA GLN A 355 8.01 8.23 26.43
C GLN A 355 9.12 8.55 25.42
N SER A 356 9.52 9.83 25.25
CA SER A 356 10.61 10.19 24.35
C SER A 356 11.29 11.54 24.68
N PRO A 357 12.15 11.61 25.73
CA PRO A 357 12.87 12.82 26.09
C PRO A 357 13.90 13.28 25.04
N LEU A 358 14.59 12.32 24.39
CA LEU A 358 15.72 12.59 23.50
C LEU A 358 15.36 13.18 22.12
N LYS A 359 14.06 13.22 21.76
CA LYS A 359 13.60 13.68 20.44
C LYS A 359 12.74 14.94 20.43
N MET A 360 12.42 15.53 21.59
CA MET A 360 11.70 16.82 21.63
C MET A 360 12.44 17.93 20.85
N ARG A 361 13.77 17.87 20.72
CA ARG A 361 14.53 18.77 19.83
C ARG A 361 14.17 18.62 18.35
N TYR A 362 14.04 17.39 17.84
CA TYR A 362 13.65 17.11 16.45
C TYR A 362 12.16 17.42 16.21
N PHE A 363 11.31 17.14 17.20
CA PHE A 363 9.91 17.57 17.20
C PHE A 363 9.81 19.10 17.10
N ASN A 364 10.56 19.85 17.92
CA ASN A 364 10.56 21.31 17.87
C ASN A 364 11.05 21.83 16.51
N GLN A 365 12.07 21.21 15.90
CA GLN A 365 12.50 21.57 14.54
C GLN A 365 11.43 21.24 13.49
N PHE A 366 10.75 20.10 13.61
CA PHE A 366 9.67 19.68 12.71
C PHE A 366 8.48 20.63 12.80
N VAL A 367 8.04 20.95 14.01
CA VAL A 367 6.92 21.87 14.29
C VAL A 367 7.24 23.30 13.82
N GLN A 368 8.52 23.70 13.80
CA GLN A 368 8.89 25.03 13.28
C GLN A 368 8.98 25.10 11.75
N LYS A 369 9.05 23.97 11.03
CA LYS A 369 9.08 23.96 9.57
C LYS A 369 7.70 24.31 9.00
N VAL A 370 7.66 25.28 8.09
CA VAL A 370 6.45 25.61 7.32
C VAL A 370 6.23 24.50 6.29
N PRO A 371 5.02 23.91 6.18
CA PRO A 371 4.75 22.89 5.17
C PRO A 371 4.96 23.43 3.76
N ASP A 372 5.70 22.70 2.91
CA ASP A 372 5.67 22.94 1.46
C ASP A 372 4.35 22.41 0.91
N TYR A 373 3.46 23.34 0.56
CA TYR A 373 2.08 23.05 0.15
C TYR A 373 2.01 22.49 -1.27
N SER A 374 2.41 21.22 -1.45
CA SER A 374 2.00 20.46 -2.64
C SER A 374 0.51 20.10 -2.54
N ARG A 375 -0.23 20.28 -3.65
CA ARG A 375 -1.65 19.91 -3.78
C ARG A 375 -1.93 18.43 -3.50
N ASP A 376 -0.94 17.57 -3.66
CA ASP A 376 -1.08 16.13 -3.44
C ASP A 376 -0.96 15.72 -1.94
N LYS A 377 -0.83 16.70 -1.02
CA LYS A 377 -0.60 16.49 0.43
C LYS A 377 -1.62 17.21 1.34
N GLN A 378 -2.81 17.57 0.83
CA GLN A 378 -3.73 18.45 1.54
C GLN A 378 -4.11 17.99 2.97
N GLY A 379 -4.36 16.70 3.19
CA GLY A 379 -4.69 16.18 4.53
C GLY A 379 -3.55 16.29 5.55
N TYR A 380 -2.30 16.06 5.14
CA TYR A 380 -1.15 16.14 6.04
C TYR A 380 -0.79 17.59 6.42
N ASN A 381 -1.05 18.54 5.52
CA ASN A 381 -0.85 19.96 5.84
C ASN A 381 -1.78 20.41 6.97
N VAL A 382 -3.04 19.97 6.95
CA VAL A 382 -4.01 20.23 8.02
C VAL A 382 -3.50 19.66 9.35
N ALA A 383 -3.06 18.41 9.36
CA ALA A 383 -2.50 17.79 10.56
C ALA A 383 -1.26 18.53 11.09
N ILE A 384 -0.32 18.96 10.24
CA ILE A 384 0.85 19.72 10.69
C ILE A 384 0.43 21.04 11.34
N LEU A 385 -0.51 21.77 10.74
CA LEU A 385 -0.98 23.06 11.27
C LEU A 385 -1.70 22.90 12.62
N ILE A 386 -2.50 21.84 12.78
CA ILE A 386 -3.13 21.51 14.06
C ILE A 386 -2.08 21.20 15.12
N LEU A 387 -1.10 20.35 14.80
CA LEU A 387 -0.04 19.99 15.73
C LEU A 387 0.78 21.22 16.17
N GLN A 388 1.07 22.13 15.23
CA GLN A 388 1.71 23.41 15.51
C GLN A 388 0.89 24.26 16.48
N PHE A 389 -0.42 24.42 16.21
CA PHE A 389 -1.31 25.18 17.07
C PHE A 389 -1.30 24.63 18.51
N LEU A 390 -1.50 23.31 18.66
CA LEU A 390 -1.55 22.65 19.97
C LEU A 390 -0.20 22.71 20.71
N TYR A 391 0.91 22.67 19.98
CA TYR A 391 2.24 22.85 20.56
C TYR A 391 2.45 24.24 21.17
N PHE A 392 2.11 25.32 20.43
CA PHE A 392 2.24 26.67 20.96
C PHE A 392 1.25 26.95 22.09
N LEU A 393 0.03 26.38 22.00
CA LEU A 393 -0.96 26.45 23.08
C LEU A 393 -0.41 25.89 24.39
N ARG A 394 0.17 24.68 24.35
CA ARG A 394 0.77 24.04 25.53
C ARG A 394 1.91 24.86 26.14
N ARG A 395 2.64 25.64 25.33
CA ARG A 395 3.77 26.48 25.77
C ARG A 395 3.36 27.89 26.22
N ARG A 396 2.08 28.25 26.15
CA ARG A 396 1.58 29.63 26.34
C ARG A 396 2.25 30.66 25.43
N ASP A 397 2.75 30.25 24.28
CA ASP A 397 3.36 31.16 23.30
C ASP A 397 2.25 31.74 22.42
N ILE A 398 1.65 32.83 22.90
CA ILE A 398 0.49 33.47 22.26
C ILE A 398 0.86 34.06 20.89
N GLU A 399 2.04 34.67 20.76
CA GLU A 399 2.51 35.23 19.49
C GLU A 399 2.70 34.13 18.43
N GLY A 400 3.39 33.05 18.81
CA GLY A 400 3.57 31.88 17.95
C GLY A 400 2.23 31.26 17.56
N LEU A 401 1.30 31.15 18.50
CA LEU A 401 -0.04 30.61 18.26
C LEU A 401 -0.85 31.47 17.27
N LEU A 402 -0.86 32.80 17.44
CA LEU A 402 -1.58 33.71 16.55
C LEU A 402 -1.04 33.66 15.11
N ALA A 403 0.28 33.57 14.94
CA ALA A 403 0.91 33.41 13.63
C ALA A 403 0.48 32.10 12.93
N ARG A 404 0.36 30.99 13.67
CA ARG A 404 -0.11 29.70 13.12
C ARG A 404 -1.62 29.70 12.86
N LEU A 405 -2.39 30.40 13.69
CA LEU A 405 -3.82 30.59 13.47
C LEU A 405 -4.12 31.36 12.17
N GLU A 406 -3.33 32.37 11.83
CA GLU A 406 -3.44 33.03 10.52
C GLU A 406 -3.12 32.08 9.37
N GLY A 407 -2.10 31.24 9.53
CA GLY A 407 -1.76 30.18 8.57
C GLY A 407 -2.95 29.23 8.32
N LEU A 408 -3.58 28.77 9.41
CA LEU A 408 -4.80 27.96 9.37
C LEU A 408 -5.95 28.65 8.64
N ARG A 409 -6.24 29.92 8.96
CA ARG A 409 -7.30 30.70 8.27
C ARG A 409 -7.03 30.85 6.77
N LYS A 410 -5.79 31.19 6.40
CA LYS A 410 -5.39 31.30 4.99
C LYS A 410 -5.53 29.96 4.27
N TYR A 411 -5.22 28.85 4.95
CA TYR A 411 -5.38 27.51 4.40
C TYR A 411 -6.86 27.13 4.21
N GLU A 412 -7.70 27.34 5.23
CA GLU A 412 -9.15 27.11 5.19
C GLU A 412 -9.77 27.83 3.98
N GLN A 413 -9.48 29.13 3.85
CA GLN A 413 -10.00 29.95 2.75
C GLN A 413 -9.56 29.48 1.37
N ARG A 414 -8.38 28.85 1.23
CA ARG A 414 -7.83 28.41 -0.06
C ARG A 414 -8.20 26.97 -0.41
N HIS A 415 -8.38 26.11 0.59
CA HIS A 415 -8.39 24.66 0.39
C HIS A 415 -9.57 23.93 1.03
N LEU A 416 -10.27 24.51 2.01
CA LEU A 416 -11.35 23.86 2.73
C LEU A 416 -12.71 24.51 2.41
N ARG A 417 -13.11 24.52 1.14
CA ARG A 417 -14.43 25.04 0.70
C ARG A 417 -15.43 23.95 0.31
N ASP A 418 -14.97 22.71 0.18
CA ASP A 418 -15.81 21.58 -0.25
C ASP A 418 -16.55 21.00 0.97
N PRO A 419 -17.83 20.57 0.83
CA PRO A 419 -18.54 19.83 1.88
C PRO A 419 -17.77 18.66 2.48
N ALA A 420 -16.89 18.02 1.72
CA ALA A 420 -16.05 16.95 2.23
C ALA A 420 -14.98 17.38 3.24
N THR A 421 -14.71 18.69 3.36
CA THR A 421 -13.77 19.25 4.34
C THR A 421 -14.46 19.72 5.63
N LEU A 422 -15.76 19.40 5.79
CA LEU A 422 -16.59 19.86 6.90
C LEU A 422 -15.99 19.55 8.26
N ARG A 423 -15.41 18.36 8.44
CA ARG A 423 -14.80 17.96 9.72
C ARG A 423 -13.60 18.85 10.09
N SER A 424 -12.68 19.05 9.14
CA SER A 424 -11.55 19.96 9.32
C SER A 424 -12.01 21.40 9.59
N GLN A 425 -13.04 21.88 8.88
CA GLN A 425 -13.63 23.20 9.14
C GLN A 425 -14.22 23.32 10.55
N LEU A 426 -14.99 22.33 11.00
CA LEU A 426 -15.59 22.33 12.33
C LEU A 426 -14.53 22.30 13.43
N PHE A 427 -13.50 21.47 13.27
CA PHE A 427 -12.39 21.42 14.22
C PHE A 427 -11.59 22.74 14.24
N PHE A 428 -11.39 23.37 13.08
CA PHE A 428 -10.76 24.71 13.02
C PHE A 428 -11.58 25.78 13.74
N ARG A 429 -12.92 25.72 13.67
CA ARG A 429 -13.79 26.62 14.44
C ARG A 429 -13.64 26.41 15.95
N LEU A 430 -13.49 25.17 16.40
CA LEU A 430 -13.20 24.86 17.81
C LEU A 430 -11.87 25.49 18.25
N LEU A 431 -10.79 25.28 17.49
CA LEU A 431 -9.48 25.88 17.79
C LEU A 431 -9.54 27.41 17.79
N LEU A 432 -10.21 28.01 16.80
CA LEU A 432 -10.36 29.46 16.69
C LEU A 432 -11.12 30.06 17.88
N MET A 433 -12.14 29.35 18.36
CA MET A 433 -12.94 29.78 19.51
C MET A 433 -12.08 29.87 20.76
N THR A 434 -11.11 28.96 20.97
CA THR A 434 -10.21 29.06 22.14
C THR A 434 -9.50 30.40 22.22
N VAL A 435 -9.07 30.95 21.09
CA VAL A 435 -8.40 32.26 21.02
C VAL A 435 -9.39 33.41 21.22
N LYS A 436 -10.58 33.32 20.61
CA LYS A 436 -11.61 34.36 20.72
C LYS A 436 -12.13 34.55 22.14
N GLU A 437 -12.21 33.45 22.89
CA GLU A 437 -12.68 33.44 24.28
C GLU A 437 -11.51 33.56 25.27
N ASN A 438 -10.36 34.06 24.82
CA ASN A 438 -9.15 34.29 25.63
C ASN A 438 -8.72 33.06 26.45
N PHE A 439 -8.87 31.88 25.87
CA PHE A 439 -8.50 30.59 26.46
C PHE A 439 -9.26 30.25 27.76
N ALA A 440 -10.38 30.92 28.04
CA ALA A 440 -11.21 30.66 29.22
C ALA A 440 -11.87 29.27 29.11
N LEU A 441 -11.42 28.32 29.95
CA LEU A 441 -11.82 26.91 29.89
C LEU A 441 -13.34 26.72 29.88
N GLU A 442 -14.06 27.24 30.88
CA GLU A 442 -15.51 27.04 31.03
C GLU A 442 -16.30 27.60 29.84
N VAL A 443 -15.87 28.76 29.31
CA VAL A 443 -16.48 29.39 28.15
C VAL A 443 -16.22 28.58 26.89
N CYS A 444 -14.99 28.07 26.73
CA CYS A 444 -14.61 27.21 25.61
C CYS A 444 -15.36 25.88 25.64
N GLU A 445 -15.49 25.23 26.79
CA GLU A 445 -16.26 23.99 26.92
C GLU A 445 -17.73 24.23 26.55
N LYS A 446 -18.35 25.26 27.12
CA LYS A 446 -19.77 25.59 26.88
C LYS A 446 -20.06 25.96 25.43
N LYS A 447 -19.26 26.85 24.83
CA LYS A 447 -19.45 27.30 23.43
C LYS A 447 -18.98 26.27 22.41
N GLY A 448 -18.04 25.39 22.79
CA GLY A 448 -17.50 24.33 21.94
C GLY A 448 -18.44 23.14 21.77
N ALA A 449 -19.22 22.80 22.80
CA ALA A 449 -20.18 21.69 22.80
C ALA A 449 -21.08 21.60 21.55
N PRO A 450 -21.78 22.67 21.09
CA PRO A 450 -22.61 22.59 19.89
C PRO A 450 -21.82 22.39 18.59
N ILE A 451 -20.54 22.80 18.55
CA ILE A 451 -19.67 22.56 17.39
C ILE A 451 -19.15 21.13 17.41
N LEU A 452 -18.81 20.61 18.59
CA LEU A 452 -18.40 19.22 18.80
C LEU A 452 -19.50 18.23 18.42
N GLU A 453 -20.75 18.51 18.78
CA GLU A 453 -21.91 17.69 18.39
C GLU A 453 -22.05 17.61 16.86
N LYS A 454 -21.91 18.76 16.17
CA LYS A 454 -21.90 18.81 14.70
C LYS A 454 -20.72 18.04 14.11
N LEU A 455 -19.55 18.11 14.75
CA LEU A 455 -18.36 17.39 14.33
C LEU A 455 -18.58 15.88 14.42
N GLN A 456 -19.13 15.39 15.53
CA GLN A 456 -19.47 13.99 15.74
C GLN A 456 -20.48 13.46 14.71
N ALA A 457 -21.47 14.28 14.36
CA ALA A 457 -22.49 13.94 13.35
C ALA A 457 -21.97 14.04 11.90
N ALA A 458 -20.86 14.74 11.65
CA ALA A 458 -20.35 14.93 10.30
C ALA A 458 -19.81 13.61 9.70
N PRO A 459 -20.22 13.26 8.46
CA PRO A 459 -19.79 12.03 7.80
C PRO A 459 -18.29 12.05 7.53
N GLN A 460 -17.68 10.86 7.43
CA GLN A 460 -16.31 10.78 6.96
C GLN A 460 -16.22 11.12 5.47
N PRO A 461 -15.21 11.90 5.05
CA PRO A 461 -14.99 12.12 3.64
C PRO A 461 -14.60 10.82 2.93
N GLY A 462 -15.12 10.61 1.71
CA GLY A 462 -14.60 9.56 0.84
C GLY A 462 -13.14 9.81 0.46
N GLN A 463 -12.42 8.78 -0.01
CA GLN A 463 -11.02 8.91 -0.43
C GLN A 463 -10.77 9.98 -1.51
N ALA A 464 -11.83 10.41 -2.22
CA ALA A 464 -11.76 11.47 -3.20
C ALA A 464 -11.14 12.78 -2.65
N TYR A 465 -11.21 13.00 -1.34
CA TYR A 465 -10.91 14.26 -0.67
C TYR A 465 -9.63 14.25 0.19
N GLY A 466 -9.07 13.08 0.48
CA GLY A 466 -7.71 12.93 1.01
C GLY A 466 -7.42 13.51 2.40
N GLU A 467 -8.44 13.77 3.22
CA GLU A 467 -8.27 14.15 4.64
C GLU A 467 -7.90 12.93 5.48
N ILE A 468 -6.89 13.05 6.33
CA ILE A 468 -6.47 11.99 7.26
C ILE A 468 -6.36 12.59 8.64
N GLU A 469 -7.24 12.16 9.54
CA GLU A 469 -7.19 12.46 10.96
C GLU A 469 -6.19 11.50 11.62
N ILE A 470 -5.03 12.00 12.04
CA ILE A 470 -4.04 11.18 12.74
C ILE A 470 -4.58 10.78 14.10
N ILE A 471 -5.01 11.77 14.88
CA ILE A 471 -5.85 11.61 16.06
C ILE A 471 -7.24 12.12 15.68
N PRO A 472 -8.33 11.41 16.03
CA PRO A 472 -9.69 11.92 15.83
C PRO A 472 -9.85 13.34 16.36
N TYR A 473 -10.56 14.20 15.63
CA TYR A 473 -10.73 15.59 16.05
C TYR A 473 -11.47 15.74 17.37
N GLU A 474 -12.36 14.81 17.71
CA GLU A 474 -13.01 14.74 19.00
C GLU A 474 -11.99 14.53 20.14
N ASP A 475 -11.10 13.54 20.00
CA ASP A 475 -10.04 13.27 20.96
C ASP A 475 -9.03 14.45 21.04
N LEU A 476 -8.73 15.09 19.91
CA LEU A 476 -7.88 16.29 19.89
C LEU A 476 -8.54 17.47 20.60
N TRP A 477 -9.86 17.61 20.54
CA TRP A 477 -10.58 18.63 21.27
C TRP A 477 -10.49 18.38 22.78
N ASP A 478 -10.68 17.13 23.22
CA ASP A 478 -10.51 16.76 24.63
C ASP A 478 -9.07 17.03 25.10
N LEU A 479 -8.06 16.73 24.28
CA LEU A 479 -6.67 17.09 24.56
C LEU A 479 -6.46 18.61 24.65
N THR A 480 -7.15 19.38 23.81
CA THR A 480 -7.09 20.86 23.83
C THR A 480 -7.65 21.39 25.14
N LEU A 481 -8.81 20.90 25.57
CA LEU A 481 -9.42 21.27 26.85
C LEU A 481 -8.54 20.83 28.04
N GLY A 482 -7.91 19.65 27.95
CA GLY A 482 -6.96 19.18 28.95
C GLY A 482 -5.76 20.12 29.11
N ILE A 483 -5.22 20.64 28.00
CA ILE A 483 -4.16 21.65 28.03
C ILE A 483 -4.67 22.92 28.73
N LEU A 484 -5.82 23.46 28.31
CA LEU A 484 -6.40 24.67 28.93
C LEU A 484 -6.62 24.50 30.44
N ARG A 485 -7.06 23.32 30.87
CA ARG A 485 -7.25 22.99 32.29
C ARG A 485 -5.94 23.03 33.06
N GLN A 486 -4.89 22.41 32.53
CA GLN A 486 -3.55 22.47 33.13
C GLN A 486 -3.06 23.91 33.24
N LEU A 487 -3.22 24.72 32.18
CA LEU A 487 -2.80 26.12 32.17
C LEU A 487 -3.57 26.94 33.21
N ASN A 488 -4.87 26.71 33.36
CA ASN A 488 -5.68 27.38 34.37
C ASN A 488 -5.23 27.02 35.79
N THR A 489 -4.97 25.74 36.08
CA THR A 489 -4.47 25.28 37.38
C THR A 489 -3.12 25.91 37.73
N GLU A 490 -2.18 25.94 36.78
CA GLU A 490 -0.88 26.60 36.95
C GLU A 490 -1.01 28.11 37.18
N GLN A 491 -1.97 28.78 36.51
CA GLN A 491 -2.21 30.21 36.72
C GLN A 491 -2.75 30.49 38.12
N VAL A 492 -3.75 29.72 38.57
CA VAL A 492 -4.29 29.84 39.93
C VAL A 492 -3.20 29.60 40.98
N ALA A 493 -2.33 28.61 40.77
CA ALA A 493 -1.21 28.33 41.67
C ALA A 493 -0.21 29.50 41.73
N LEU A 494 0.09 30.15 40.59
CA LEU A 494 0.95 31.33 40.54
C LEU A 494 0.31 32.52 41.27
N ASP A 495 -0.95 32.82 40.98
CA ASP A 495 -1.70 33.93 41.62
C ASP A 495 -1.78 33.73 43.14
N GLN A 496 -1.94 32.47 43.59
CA GLN A 496 -2.00 32.12 45.01
C GLN A 496 -0.63 32.18 45.69
N ALA A 497 0.45 31.82 44.98
CA ALA A 497 1.83 31.99 45.45
C ALA A 497 2.22 33.46 45.55
N GLU A 498 1.76 34.32 44.65
CA GLU A 498 1.96 35.78 44.72
C GLU A 498 1.18 36.39 45.89
N ARG A 499 -0.08 35.99 46.10
CA ARG A 499 -0.88 36.44 47.26
C ARG A 499 -0.30 36.02 48.60
N ASN A 500 0.38 34.89 48.69
CA ASN A 500 1.04 34.42 49.91
C ASN A 500 2.42 35.05 50.14
N ARG A 501 2.95 35.82 49.19
CA ARG A 501 4.22 36.57 49.30
C ARG A 501 4.02 38.02 49.75
N ILE A 502 2.78 38.52 49.69
CA ILE A 502 2.34 39.82 50.20
C ILE A 502 1.79 39.59 51.61
#